data_AF-A0A9P7YE60-F1
#
_entry.id   AF-A0A9P7YE60-F1
#
_cell.length_a   1.000
_cell.length_b   1.000
_cell.length_c   1.000
_cell.angle_alpha   90.00
_cell.angle_beta   90.00
_cell.angle_gamma   90.00
#
_symmetry.space_group_name_H-M   'P 1'
#
loop_
_entity.id
_entity.type
_entity.pdbx_description
1 polymer ?
#
loop_
_entity_poly.entity_id
_entity_poly.type
_entity_poly.pdbx_seq_one_letter_code
_entity_poly.pdbx_strand_id
1 'polypeptide(L)'
;MRPSTYRKQGRWDDAEKLEVQVMETSKTKLGVDHPDTLTSMANLTSTLWNQGRWDDVEKLEVQVMETSKTKLGVDHPSTLTSMNNLAFTWKGNGKEIEAVRIMEKCVQRYKRILGCNHPDSISCCTA
;
A
#
# COMPACT_ATOMS: atom_id res chain seq x y z
N MET A 1 24.05 2.28 -8.88
CA MET A 1 23.89 1.45 -7.64
C MET A 1 22.41 1.22 -7.40
N ARG A 2 22.02 0.14 -6.69
CA ARG A 2 20.61 -0.11 -6.34
C ARG A 2 20.26 0.57 -5.00
N PRO A 3 19.00 0.97 -4.76
CA PRO A 3 18.58 1.56 -3.49
C PRO A 3 18.95 0.73 -2.25
N SER A 4 18.89 -0.60 -2.37
CA SER A 4 19.30 -1.54 -1.31
C SER A 4 20.77 -1.43 -0.91
N THR A 5 21.65 -0.99 -1.81
CA THR A 5 23.07 -0.73 -1.51
C THR A 5 23.23 0.52 -0.65
N TYR A 6 22.45 1.57 -0.91
CA TYR A 6 22.47 2.82 -0.14
C TYR A 6 21.91 2.64 1.27
N ARG A 7 20.80 1.89 1.42
CA ARG A 7 20.23 1.54 2.74
C ARG A 7 21.25 0.84 3.64
N LYS A 8 22.01 -0.11 3.09
CA LYS A 8 23.07 -0.84 3.83
C LYS A 8 24.23 0.05 4.28
N GLN A 9 24.42 1.21 3.63
CA GLN A 9 25.45 2.19 3.99
C GLN A 9 24.90 3.30 4.90
N GLY A 10 23.62 3.23 5.33
CA GLY A 10 22.98 4.29 6.11
C GLY A 10 22.67 5.56 5.31
N ARG A 11 22.81 5.52 3.97
CA ARG A 11 22.57 6.65 3.06
C ARG A 11 21.09 6.68 2.65
N TRP A 12 20.23 6.98 3.62
CA TRP A 12 18.77 6.91 3.44
C TRP A 12 18.25 7.92 2.43
N ASP A 13 18.78 9.14 2.40
CA ASP A 13 18.36 10.20 1.47
C ASP A 13 18.68 9.84 0.00
N ASP A 14 19.81 9.18 -0.24
CA ASP A 14 20.21 8.74 -1.59
C ASP A 14 19.34 7.57 -2.06
N ALA A 15 18.98 6.66 -1.14
CA ALA A 15 18.04 5.57 -1.42
C ALA A 15 16.65 6.13 -1.77
N GLU A 16 16.15 7.08 -0.97
CA GLU A 16 14.86 7.74 -1.18
C GLU A 16 14.80 8.44 -2.53
N LYS A 17 15.79 9.27 -2.88
CA LYS A 17 15.82 9.97 -4.17
C LYS A 17 15.72 9.01 -5.35
N LEU A 18 16.45 7.89 -5.31
CA LEU A 18 16.40 6.89 -6.36
C LEU A 18 15.05 6.17 -6.39
N GLU A 19 14.49 5.81 -5.24
CA GLU A 19 13.19 5.15 -5.15
C GLU A 19 12.05 6.04 -5.64
N VAL A 20 12.07 7.35 -5.32
CA VAL A 20 11.12 8.34 -5.86
C VAL A 20 11.22 8.42 -7.38
N GLN A 21 12.43 8.50 -7.94
CA GLN A 21 12.62 8.55 -9.40
C GLN A 21 12.10 7.28 -10.09
N VAL A 22 12.40 6.11 -9.54
CA VAL A 22 11.95 4.81 -10.08
C VAL A 22 10.42 4.70 -9.99
N MET A 23 9.83 5.10 -8.86
CA MET A 23 8.39 5.13 -8.67
C MET A 23 7.69 6.02 -9.69
N GLU A 24 8.10 7.29 -9.84
CA GLU A 24 7.47 8.23 -10.76
C GLU A 24 7.64 7.80 -12.23
N THR A 25 8.81 7.24 -12.58
CA THR A 25 9.05 6.68 -13.92
C THR A 25 8.13 5.50 -14.19
N SER A 26 8.01 4.56 -13.25
CA SER A 26 7.15 3.37 -13.39
C SER A 26 5.68 3.77 -13.46
N LYS A 27 5.24 4.70 -12.61
CA LYS A 27 3.89 5.27 -12.63
C LYS A 27 3.54 5.91 -13.97
N THR A 28 4.48 6.65 -14.56
CA THR A 28 4.28 7.31 -15.86
C THR A 28 4.25 6.33 -17.02
N LYS A 29 5.12 5.29 -17.00
CA LYS A 29 5.26 4.34 -18.12
C LYS A 29 4.30 3.16 -18.07
N LEU A 30 4.03 2.66 -16.87
CA LEU A 30 3.34 1.38 -16.64
C LEU A 30 1.98 1.56 -15.97
N GLY A 31 1.73 2.71 -15.34
CA GLY A 31 0.54 2.96 -14.53
C GLY A 31 0.79 2.75 -13.03
N VAL A 32 -0.12 3.27 -12.21
CA VAL A 32 -0.02 3.23 -10.74
C VAL A 32 -0.20 1.82 -10.17
N ASP A 33 -0.94 1.00 -10.89
CA ASP A 33 -1.43 -0.32 -10.53
C ASP A 33 -0.52 -1.45 -11.02
N HIS A 34 0.46 -1.09 -11.86
CA HIS A 34 1.44 -2.05 -12.34
C HIS A 34 2.26 -2.63 -11.18
N PRO A 35 2.51 -3.95 -11.15
CA PRO A 35 3.29 -4.61 -10.09
C PRO A 35 4.64 -3.95 -9.80
N ASP A 36 5.34 -3.47 -10.83
CA ASP A 36 6.62 -2.77 -10.67
C ASP A 36 6.47 -1.40 -9.99
N THR A 37 5.40 -0.67 -10.30
CA THR A 37 5.10 0.59 -9.63
C THR A 37 4.76 0.34 -8.16
N LEU A 38 3.93 -0.67 -7.87
CA LEU A 38 3.60 -1.08 -6.50
C LEU A 38 4.83 -1.53 -5.71
N THR A 39 5.73 -2.28 -6.35
CA THR A 39 7.01 -2.70 -5.74
C THR A 39 7.91 -1.50 -5.44
N SER A 40 8.00 -0.54 -6.37
CA SER A 40 8.79 0.68 -6.18
C SER A 40 8.25 1.54 -5.04
N MET A 41 6.92 1.62 -4.92
CA MET A 41 6.26 2.31 -3.80
C MET A 41 6.50 1.61 -2.47
N ALA A 42 6.43 0.27 -2.43
CA ALA A 42 6.71 -0.51 -1.22
C ALA A 42 8.17 -0.33 -0.73
N ASN A 43 9.12 -0.19 -1.66
CA ASN A 43 10.51 0.10 -1.32
C ASN A 43 10.64 1.51 -0.71
N LEU A 44 10.00 2.51 -1.33
CA LEU A 44 9.99 3.89 -0.84
C LEU A 44 9.33 4.00 0.54
N THR A 45 8.17 3.37 0.76
CA THR A 45 7.53 3.34 2.08
C THR A 45 8.43 2.67 3.10
N SER A 46 9.07 1.55 2.79
CA SER A 46 10.04 0.91 3.69
C SER A 46 11.19 1.83 4.06
N THR A 47 11.72 2.61 3.12
CA THR A 47 12.79 3.59 3.37
C THR A 47 12.31 4.70 4.29
N LEU A 48 11.16 5.32 3.99
CA LEU A 48 10.57 6.38 4.82
C LEU A 48 10.20 5.89 6.23
N TRP A 49 9.73 4.65 6.36
CA TRP A 49 9.42 3.99 7.62
C TRP A 49 10.66 3.90 8.52
N ASN A 50 11.80 3.48 7.96
CA ASN A 50 13.06 3.40 8.69
C ASN A 50 13.63 4.78 9.07
N GLN A 51 13.24 5.84 8.34
CA GLN A 51 13.57 7.22 8.70
C GLN A 51 12.58 7.83 9.73
N GLY A 52 11.51 7.11 10.11
CA GLY A 52 10.47 7.62 10.99
C GLY A 52 9.55 8.67 10.36
N ARG A 53 9.50 8.75 9.02
CA ARG A 53 8.70 9.73 8.27
C ARG A 53 7.29 9.21 7.95
N TRP A 54 6.54 8.89 9.00
CA TRP A 54 5.23 8.24 8.92
C TRP A 54 4.17 9.04 8.15
N ASP A 55 4.18 10.37 8.26
CA ASP A 55 3.25 11.24 7.53
C ASP A 55 3.48 11.21 6.02
N ASP A 56 4.71 10.97 5.58
CA ASP A 56 5.05 10.87 4.15
C ASP A 56 4.69 9.49 3.59
N VAL A 57 4.85 8.43 4.39
CA VAL A 57 4.33 7.08 4.09
C VAL A 57 2.82 7.14 3.89
N GLU A 58 2.10 7.76 4.82
CA GLU A 58 0.65 7.90 4.76
C GLU A 58 0.17 8.63 3.50
N LYS A 59 0.77 9.79 3.18
CA LYS A 59 0.42 10.53 1.96
C LYS A 59 0.59 9.68 0.71
N LEU A 60 1.69 8.92 0.64
CA LEU A 60 1.99 8.06 -0.49
C LEU A 60 0.95 6.94 -0.61
N GLU A 61 0.65 6.23 0.47
CA GLU A 61 -0.31 5.12 0.45
C GLU A 61 -1.75 5.58 0.17
N VAL A 62 -2.15 6.76 0.69
CA VAL A 62 -3.44 7.39 0.37
C VAL A 62 -3.54 7.72 -1.13
N GLN A 63 -2.48 8.28 -1.71
CA GLN A 63 -2.46 8.61 -3.14
C GLN A 63 -2.63 7.34 -4.00
N VAL A 64 -1.97 6.25 -3.63
CA VAL A 64 -2.07 4.97 -4.36
C VAL A 64 -3.47 4.39 -4.23
N MET A 65 -4.03 4.38 -3.02
CA MET A 65 -5.38 3.89 -2.77
C MET A 65 -6.40 4.65 -3.63
N GLU A 66 -6.40 5.99 -3.62
CA GLU A 66 -7.38 6.77 -4.37
C GLU A 66 -7.17 6.65 -5.89
N THR A 67 -5.92 6.55 -6.36
CA THR A 67 -5.66 6.35 -7.79
C THR A 67 -6.12 4.96 -8.25
N SER A 68 -5.82 3.91 -7.48
CA SER A 68 -6.27 2.54 -7.76
C SER A 68 -7.79 2.44 -7.74
N LYS A 69 -8.43 3.06 -6.75
CA LYS A 69 -9.90 3.15 -6.63
C LYS A 69 -10.52 3.85 -7.83
N THR A 70 -9.89 4.91 -8.36
CA THR A 70 -10.38 5.65 -9.53
C THR A 70 -10.19 4.87 -10.83
N LYS A 71 -9.07 4.14 -10.97
CA LYS A 71 -8.72 3.43 -12.21
C LYS A 71 -9.33 2.05 -12.34
N LEU A 72 -9.35 1.29 -11.25
CA LEU A 72 -9.70 -0.13 -11.23
C LEU A 72 -11.02 -0.39 -10.49
N GLY A 73 -11.49 0.60 -9.74
CA GLY A 73 -12.64 0.47 -8.86
C GLY A 73 -12.27 0.14 -7.43
N VAL A 74 -13.24 0.33 -6.55
CA VAL A 74 -13.10 0.22 -5.10
C VAL A 74 -12.92 -1.23 -4.62
N ASP A 75 -13.40 -2.18 -5.42
CA ASP A 75 -13.39 -3.62 -5.13
C ASP A 75 -12.24 -4.35 -5.86
N HIS A 76 -11.31 -3.62 -6.50
CA HIS A 76 -10.17 -4.26 -7.15
C HIS A 76 -9.13 -4.74 -6.12
N PRO A 77 -8.51 -5.93 -6.30
CA PRO A 77 -7.47 -6.44 -5.39
C PRO A 77 -6.36 -5.43 -5.08
N SER A 78 -5.84 -4.71 -6.09
CA SER A 78 -4.82 -3.68 -5.88
C SER A 78 -5.28 -2.55 -4.96
N THR A 79 -6.53 -2.09 -5.08
CA THR A 79 -7.11 -1.07 -4.19
C THR A 79 -7.18 -1.58 -2.75
N LEU A 80 -7.57 -2.84 -2.56
CA LEU A 80 -7.65 -3.46 -1.25
C LEU A 80 -6.27 -3.71 -0.62
N THR A 81 -5.27 -4.10 -1.42
CA THR A 81 -3.88 -4.19 -0.98
C THR A 81 -3.37 -2.83 -0.50
N SER A 82 -3.64 -1.74 -1.23
CA SER A 82 -3.27 -0.39 -0.79
C SER A 82 -3.97 0.04 0.50
N MET A 83 -5.26 -0.28 0.66
CA MET A 83 -6.00 -0.04 1.91
C MET A 83 -5.38 -0.80 3.10
N ASN A 84 -4.94 -2.04 2.89
CA ASN A 84 -4.31 -2.86 3.92
C ASN A 84 -2.94 -2.29 4.34
N ASN A 85 -2.14 -1.84 3.39
CA ASN A 85 -0.86 -1.21 3.68
C ASN A 85 -1.04 0.08 4.51
N LEU A 86 -2.01 0.92 4.13
CA LEU A 86 -2.36 2.13 4.88
C LEU A 86 -2.81 1.84 6.32
N ALA A 87 -3.57 0.77 6.52
CA ALA A 87 -3.95 0.31 7.86
C ALA A 87 -2.72 -0.07 8.71
N PHE A 88 -1.75 -0.76 8.12
CA PHE A 88 -0.52 -1.17 8.79
C PHE A 88 0.34 0.05 9.19
N THR A 89 0.47 1.03 8.28
CA THR A 89 1.16 2.30 8.56
C THR A 89 0.50 3.05 9.71
N TRP A 90 -0.84 3.19 9.68
CA TRP A 90 -1.57 3.86 10.76
C TRP A 90 -1.46 3.15 12.10
N LYS A 91 -1.48 1.82 12.11
CA LYS A 91 -1.21 1.03 13.33
C LYS A 91 0.19 1.31 13.88
N GLY A 92 1.20 1.35 13.03
CA GLY A 92 2.58 1.66 13.43
C GLY A 92 2.77 3.10 13.91
N ASN A 93 1.95 4.04 13.43
CA ASN A 93 1.96 5.46 13.81
C ASN A 93 1.00 5.80 14.97
N GLY A 94 0.42 4.79 15.66
CA GLY A 94 -0.52 5.01 16.77
C GLY A 94 -1.90 5.54 16.38
N LYS A 95 -2.23 5.60 15.07
CA LYS A 95 -3.54 6.03 14.53
C LYS A 95 -4.51 4.84 14.48
N GLU A 96 -4.74 4.22 15.62
CA GLU A 96 -5.41 2.92 15.71
C GLU A 96 -6.88 2.95 15.27
N ILE A 97 -7.60 4.04 15.57
CA ILE A 97 -9.01 4.21 15.15
C ILE A 97 -9.13 4.25 13.62
N GLU A 98 -8.26 5.01 12.94
CA GLU A 98 -8.28 5.11 11.47
C GLU A 98 -7.87 3.77 10.83
N ALA A 99 -6.87 3.08 11.41
CA ALA A 99 -6.45 1.75 10.99
C ALA A 99 -7.59 0.73 11.05
N VAL A 100 -8.34 0.71 12.16
CA VAL A 100 -9.52 -0.17 12.31
C VAL A 100 -10.58 0.18 11.27
N ARG A 101 -10.90 1.47 11.11
CA ARG A 101 -11.94 1.93 10.18
C ARG A 101 -11.68 1.55 8.74
N ILE A 102 -10.44 1.66 8.27
CA ILE A 102 -10.09 1.29 6.89
C ILE A 102 -10.03 -0.23 6.72
N MET A 103 -9.60 -0.97 7.75
CA MET A 103 -9.55 -2.43 7.72
C MET A 103 -10.94 -3.04 7.71
N GLU A 104 -11.89 -2.50 8.47
CA GLU A 104 -13.31 -2.89 8.41
C GLU A 104 -13.88 -2.74 7.00
N LYS A 105 -13.62 -1.59 6.35
CA LYS A 105 -14.04 -1.37 4.95
C LYS A 105 -13.38 -2.35 3.99
N CYS A 106 -12.10 -2.69 4.22
CA CYS A 106 -11.37 -3.63 3.38
C CYS A 106 -11.98 -5.04 3.49
N VAL A 107 -12.23 -5.52 4.72
CA VAL A 107 -12.84 -6.84 4.99
C VAL A 107 -14.25 -6.93 4.42
N GLN A 108 -15.08 -5.90 4.59
CA GLN A 108 -16.43 -5.87 4.02
C GLN A 108 -16.41 -6.01 2.49
N ARG A 109 -15.43 -5.39 1.82
CA ARG A 109 -15.29 -5.47 0.36
C ARG A 109 -14.72 -6.81 -0.10
N TYR A 110 -13.72 -7.34 0.59
CA TYR A 110 -13.23 -8.70 0.32
C TYR A 110 -14.35 -9.73 0.39
N LYS A 111 -15.24 -9.65 1.39
CA LYS A 111 -16.43 -10.52 1.49
C LYS A 111 -17.36 -10.40 0.28
N ARG A 112 -17.49 -9.21 -0.31
CA ARG A 112 -18.30 -8.97 -1.51
C ARG A 112 -17.67 -9.56 -2.77
N ILE A 113 -16.34 -9.45 -2.92
CA ILE A 113 -15.60 -9.90 -4.11
C ILE A 113 -15.43 -11.42 -4.13
N LEU A 114 -15.02 -11.99 -3.00
CA LEU A 114 -14.73 -13.41 -2.88
C LEU A 114 -16.00 -14.27 -2.83
N GLY A 115 -17.16 -13.64 -2.57
CA GLY A 115 -18.42 -14.33 -2.36
C GLY A 115 -18.34 -15.35 -1.22
N CYS A 116 -19.43 -16.11 -1.05
CA CYS A 116 -19.61 -17.16 -0.04
C CYS A 116 -18.53 -18.27 -0.04
N ASN A 117 -17.68 -18.32 -1.08
CA ASN A 117 -16.95 -19.54 -1.47
C ASN A 117 -15.44 -19.50 -1.14
N HIS A 118 -14.95 -18.45 -0.48
CA HIS A 118 -13.57 -18.41 -0.01
C HIS A 118 -13.44 -19.10 1.37
N PRO A 119 -12.36 -19.87 1.64
CA PRO A 119 -12.18 -20.62 2.88
C PRO A 119 -12.40 -19.78 4.16
N ASP A 120 -12.02 -18.50 4.13
CA ASP A 120 -12.19 -17.55 5.25
C ASP A 120 -13.60 -16.96 5.39
N SER A 121 -14.53 -17.29 4.49
CA SER A 121 -15.93 -16.82 4.50
C SER A 121 -16.96 -17.94 4.73
N ILE A 122 -16.52 -19.19 4.93
CA ILE A 122 -17.41 -20.35 5.14
C ILE A 122 -18.29 -20.20 6.39
N SER A 123 -17.87 -19.42 7.39
CA SER A 123 -18.67 -19.19 8.60
C SER A 123 -19.93 -18.34 8.38
N CYS A 124 -20.09 -17.68 7.22
CA CYS A 124 -21.18 -16.73 6.99
C CYS A 124 -22.31 -17.26 6.09
N CYS A 125 -22.14 -18.43 5.47
CA CYS A 125 -23.07 -18.94 4.44
C CYS A 125 -23.75 -20.27 4.77
N THR A 126 -23.54 -20.82 5.97
CA THR A 126 -24.43 -21.86 6.50
C THR A 126 -25.60 -21.20 7.22
N ALA A 127 -26.80 -21.48 6.68
CA ALA A 127 -28.12 -21.08 7.16
C ALA A 127 -28.38 -21.36 8.65
#